data_AF-A0A6M0C8Y6-F1
#
_entry.id   AF-A0A6M0C8Y6-F1
#
_cell.length_a   1.000
_cell.length_b   1.000
_cell.length_c   1.000
_cell.angle_alpha   90.00
_cell.angle_beta   90.00
_cell.angle_gamma   90.00
#
_symmetry.space_group_name_H-M   'P 1'
#
loop_
_entity.id
_entity.type
_entity.pdbx_description
1 polymer ?
#
loop_
_entity_poly.entity_id
_entity_poly.type
_entity_poly.pdbx_seq_one_letter_code
_entity_poly.pdbx_strand_id
1 'polypeptide(L)'
;AAITATMSGFQVKRLWDVGVAGIHRLLSNQHLIAEADILIVVAGMEGALPSVVAGLANCPVIAVPTSVGYGASFNGLAPLLTMLNSCAPGIGVVNIDNGFGAAILAGQIIRVGKRLRERYNNL
;
A
#
# COMPACT_ATOMS: atom_id res chain seq x y z
N ALA A 1 -0.54 9.37 4.37
CA ALA A 1 0.21 8.12 4.57
C ALA A 1 1.62 8.40 5.07
N ALA A 2 2.54 8.85 4.21
CA ALA A 2 3.95 9.01 4.59
C ALA A 2 4.19 9.88 5.84
N ILE A 3 3.53 11.03 5.93
CA ILE A 3 3.63 11.94 7.09
C ILE A 3 3.17 11.22 8.37
N THR A 4 1.95 10.66 8.37
CA THR A 4 1.40 9.92 9.51
C THR A 4 2.28 8.75 9.94
N ALA A 5 2.80 7.97 8.98
CA ALA A 5 3.68 6.83 9.27
C ALA A 5 5.01 7.30 9.89
N THR A 6 5.60 8.37 9.36
CA THR A 6 6.82 8.99 9.92
C THR A 6 6.58 9.48 11.34
N MET A 7 5.48 10.20 11.58
CA MET A 7 5.10 10.68 12.92
C MET A 7 4.77 9.53 13.89
N SER A 8 4.38 8.37 13.35
CA SER A 8 4.14 7.15 14.14
C SER A 8 5.43 6.38 14.48
N GLY A 9 6.60 6.89 14.08
CA GLY A 9 7.92 6.33 14.38
C GLY A 9 8.45 5.32 13.36
N PHE A 10 7.82 5.18 12.19
CA PHE A 10 8.28 4.27 11.15
C PHE A 10 9.26 4.94 10.19
N GLN A 11 10.22 4.16 9.70
CA GLN A 11 11.04 4.57 8.56
C GLN A 11 10.20 4.48 7.28
N VAL A 12 10.14 5.57 6.52
CA VAL A 12 9.29 5.66 5.32
C VAL A 12 10.15 5.96 4.11
N LYS A 13 10.17 5.03 3.15
CA LYS A 13 10.69 5.28 1.80
C LYS A 13 9.53 5.58 0.86
N ARG A 14 9.65 6.64 0.06
CA ARG A 14 8.63 7.06 -0.90
C ARG A 14 9.11 6.80 -2.32
N LEU A 15 8.29 6.12 -3.10
CA LEU A 15 8.46 5.96 -4.53
C LEU A 15 7.38 6.78 -5.23
N TRP A 16 7.80 7.66 -6.13
CA TRP A 16 6.91 8.49 -6.93
C TRP A 16 7.00 8.07 -8.38
N ASP A 17 5.94 8.33 -9.14
CA ASP A 17 5.88 8.02 -10.57
C ASP A 17 6.13 6.52 -10.90
N VAL A 18 5.66 5.62 -10.04
CA VAL A 18 5.75 4.16 -10.23
C VAL A 18 4.41 3.56 -10.66
N GLY A 19 3.83 4.08 -11.74
CA GLY A 19 2.51 3.67 -12.24
C GLY A 19 2.54 2.48 -13.21
N VAL A 20 1.37 1.88 -13.47
CA VAL A 20 1.20 0.74 -14.38
C VAL A 20 1.57 1.09 -15.82
N ALA A 21 1.20 2.28 -16.30
CA ALA A 21 1.58 2.78 -17.63
C ALA A 21 3.10 2.87 -17.85
N GLY A 22 3.87 2.98 -16.76
CA GLY A 22 5.33 3.02 -16.76
C GLY A 22 5.92 1.90 -15.91
N ILE A 23 5.45 0.66 -16.07
CA ILE A 23 5.76 -0.46 -15.16
C ILE A 23 7.25 -0.69 -14.93
N HIS A 24 8.11 -0.39 -15.91
CA HIS A 24 9.56 -0.45 -15.78
C HIS A 24 10.11 0.41 -14.63
N ARG A 25 9.47 1.54 -14.30
CA ARG A 25 9.84 2.40 -13.16
C ARG A 25 9.55 1.73 -11.82
N LEU A 26 8.46 0.96 -11.74
CA LEU A 26 8.17 0.12 -10.58
C LEU A 26 9.19 -1.02 -10.45
N LEU A 27 9.45 -1.74 -11.54
CA LEU A 27 10.37 -2.89 -11.56
C LEU A 27 11.82 -2.50 -11.23
N SER A 28 12.23 -1.30 -11.62
CA SER A 28 13.55 -0.74 -11.24
C SER A 28 13.72 -0.58 -9.71
N ASN A 29 12.60 -0.57 -8.97
CA ASN A 29 12.56 -0.47 -7.52
C ASN A 29 12.15 -1.80 -6.83
N GLN A 30 12.18 -2.93 -7.54
CA GLN A 30 11.73 -4.23 -7.02
C GLN A 30 12.40 -4.66 -5.71
N HIS A 31 13.67 -4.31 -5.51
CA HIS A 31 14.41 -4.62 -4.28
C HIS A 31 13.75 -3.97 -3.05
N LEU A 32 13.27 -2.73 -3.19
CA LEU A 32 12.60 -2.00 -2.12
C LEU A 32 11.22 -2.56 -1.81
N ILE A 33 10.54 -3.07 -2.84
CA ILE A 33 9.25 -3.74 -2.69
C ILE A 33 9.43 -5.04 -1.90
N ALA A 34 10.48 -5.81 -2.22
CA ALA A 34 10.79 -7.07 -1.56
C ALA A 34 11.27 -6.91 -0.10
N GLU A 35 11.99 -5.83 0.20
CA GLU A 35 12.55 -5.56 1.54
C GLU A 35 11.56 -4.89 2.51
N ALA A 36 10.45 -4.34 2.02
CA ALA A 36 9.52 -3.59 2.86
C ALA A 36 8.74 -4.49 3.83
N ASP A 37 8.59 -4.04 5.08
CA ASP A 37 7.75 -4.72 6.07
C ASP A 37 6.24 -4.61 5.73
N ILE A 38 5.84 -3.46 5.17
CA ILE A 38 4.48 -3.15 4.69
C ILE A 38 4.59 -2.15 3.54
N LEU A 39 3.74 -2.30 2.53
CA LEU A 39 3.62 -1.35 1.43
C LEU A 39 2.29 -0.59 1.52
N ILE A 40 2.34 0.73 1.37
CA ILE A 40 1.15 1.57 1.19
C ILE A 40 1.15 2.09 -0.24
N VAL A 41 0.18 1.65 -1.05
CA VAL A 41 0.13 1.94 -2.47
C VAL A 41 -1.04 2.89 -2.75
N VAL A 42 -0.72 4.08 -3.23
CA VAL A 42 -1.70 5.13 -3.53
C VAL A 42 -1.86 5.25 -5.05
N ALA A 43 -3.09 5.13 -5.56
CA ALA A 43 -3.38 5.26 -7.00
C ALA A 43 -4.81 5.76 -7.26
N GLY A 44 -5.00 6.57 -8.31
CA GLY A 44 -6.30 7.23 -8.58
C GLY A 44 -6.82 7.21 -10.03
N MET A 45 -6.07 6.62 -10.97
CA MET A 45 -6.60 6.31 -12.31
C MET A 45 -7.49 5.06 -12.24
N GLU A 46 -7.18 4.00 -12.98
CA GLU A 46 -7.93 2.74 -12.96
C GLU A 46 -7.72 1.94 -11.66
N GLY A 47 -6.72 2.27 -10.84
CA GLY A 47 -6.50 1.66 -9.53
C GLY A 47 -5.82 0.28 -9.56
N ALA A 48 -5.19 -0.11 -10.68
CA ALA A 48 -4.55 -1.42 -10.84
C ALA A 48 -3.20 -1.57 -10.11
N LEU A 49 -2.55 -0.46 -9.73
CA LEU A 49 -1.20 -0.49 -9.17
C LEU A 49 -1.05 -1.36 -7.90
N PRO A 50 -1.95 -1.31 -6.89
CA PRO A 50 -1.82 -2.17 -5.71
C PRO A 50 -1.86 -3.67 -6.04
N SER A 51 -2.66 -4.09 -7.02
CA SER A 51 -2.71 -5.48 -7.49
C SER A 51 -1.37 -5.94 -8.06
N VAL A 52 -0.73 -5.09 -8.86
CA VAL A 52 0.59 -5.38 -9.43
C VAL A 52 1.66 -5.42 -8.34
N VAL A 53 1.65 -4.45 -7.42
CA VAL A 53 2.60 -4.39 -6.31
C VAL A 53 2.47 -5.61 -5.40
N ALA A 54 1.25 -6.05 -5.08
CA ALA A 54 1.02 -7.24 -4.27
C ALA A 54 1.53 -8.53 -4.94
N GLY A 55 1.52 -8.60 -6.28
CA GLY A 55 2.14 -9.71 -7.00
C GLY A 55 3.66 -9.77 -6.91
N LEU A 56 4.31 -8.66 -6.52
CA LEU A 56 5.76 -8.55 -6.34
C LEU A 56 6.20 -8.55 -4.87
N ALA A 57 5.26 -8.35 -3.94
CA ALA A 57 5.54 -8.16 -2.54
C ALA A 57 5.36 -9.46 -1.73
N ASN A 58 6.21 -9.65 -0.72
CA ASN A 58 6.06 -10.73 0.26
C ASN A 58 5.46 -10.23 1.60
N CYS A 59 4.93 -9.01 1.61
CA CYS A 59 4.41 -8.33 2.78
C CYS A 59 2.99 -7.79 2.51
N PRO A 60 2.25 -7.40 3.57
CA PRO A 60 0.93 -6.81 3.40
C PRO A 60 0.96 -5.53 2.55
N VAL A 61 -0.02 -5.39 1.66
CA VAL A 61 -0.20 -4.20 0.82
C VAL A 61 -1.47 -3.48 1.24
N ILE A 62 -1.34 -2.22 1.64
CA ILE A 62 -2.48 -1.37 1.98
C ILE A 62 -2.75 -0.44 0.79
N ALA A 63 -3.83 -0.70 0.09
CA ALA A 63 -4.28 0.06 -1.06
C ALA A 63 -5.06 1.30 -0.62
N VAL A 64 -4.64 2.47 -1.12
CA VAL A 64 -5.31 3.75 -0.87
C VAL A 64 -5.79 4.32 -2.21
N PRO A 65 -7.08 4.18 -2.53
CA PRO A 65 -7.63 4.88 -3.67
C PRO A 65 -7.54 6.38 -3.40
N THR A 66 -7.22 7.16 -4.40
CA THR A 66 -7.24 8.63 -4.30
C THR A 66 -8.24 9.23 -5.27
N SER A 67 -8.85 10.34 -4.86
CA SER A 67 -9.74 11.11 -5.73
C SER A 67 -9.03 11.79 -6.90
N VAL A 68 -7.68 11.79 -6.91
CA VAL A 68 -6.85 12.32 -7.99
C VAL A 68 -6.89 11.39 -9.20
N GLY A 69 -7.58 11.82 -10.24
CA GLY A 69 -7.68 11.15 -11.54
C GLY A 69 -8.55 11.99 -12.47
N TYR A 70 -8.72 11.56 -13.71
CA TYR A 70 -9.58 12.27 -14.68
C TYR A 70 -10.58 11.33 -15.35
N GLY A 71 -11.60 11.93 -15.98
CA GLY A 71 -12.62 11.19 -16.74
C GLY A 71 -13.38 10.20 -15.86
N ALA A 72 -13.32 8.92 -16.23
CA ALA A 72 -14.04 7.84 -15.57
C ALA A 72 -13.44 7.40 -14.22
N SER A 73 -12.58 8.19 -13.58
CA SER A 73 -12.12 7.93 -12.21
C SER A 73 -13.23 8.13 -11.16
N PHE A 74 -14.21 9.00 -11.46
CA PHE A 74 -15.35 9.31 -10.57
C PHE A 74 -14.92 9.65 -9.14
N ASN A 75 -14.01 10.61 -9.00
CA ASN A 75 -13.47 11.07 -7.70
C ASN A 75 -12.94 9.93 -6.82
N GLY A 76 -12.31 8.93 -7.42
CA GLY A 76 -11.72 7.80 -6.71
C GLY A 76 -12.63 6.59 -6.55
N LEU A 77 -13.88 6.63 -7.04
CA LEU A 77 -14.78 5.49 -7.00
C LEU A 77 -14.31 4.35 -7.91
N ALA A 78 -13.86 4.66 -9.13
CA ALA A 78 -13.32 3.64 -10.03
C ALA A 78 -12.09 2.93 -9.42
N PRO A 79 -11.02 3.63 -8.96
CA PRO A 79 -9.89 2.95 -8.34
C PRO A 79 -10.26 2.24 -7.03
N LEU A 80 -11.20 2.75 -6.24
CA LEU A 80 -11.70 2.05 -5.04
C LEU A 80 -12.29 0.67 -5.41
N LEU A 81 -13.21 0.64 -6.37
CA LEU A 81 -13.85 -0.60 -6.81
C LEU A 81 -12.84 -1.56 -7.44
N THR A 82 -11.89 -1.07 -8.25
CA THR A 82 -10.81 -1.90 -8.78
C THR A 82 -9.96 -2.52 -7.68
N MET A 83 -9.53 -1.72 -6.69
CA MET A 83 -8.71 -2.21 -5.58
C MET A 83 -9.45 -3.25 -4.73
N LEU A 84 -10.76 -3.08 -4.49
CA LEU A 84 -11.60 -4.05 -3.78
C LEU A 84 -11.80 -5.34 -4.57
N ASN A 85 -11.87 -5.26 -5.90
CA ASN A 85 -12.02 -6.42 -6.78
C ASN A 85 -10.68 -7.13 -7.08
N SER A 86 -9.56 -6.66 -6.52
CA SER A 86 -8.26 -7.26 -6.74
C SER A 86 -8.22 -8.71 -6.24
N CYS A 87 -7.71 -9.62 -7.08
CA CYS A 87 -7.49 -11.02 -6.72
C CYS A 87 -6.13 -11.27 -6.04
N ALA A 88 -5.24 -10.28 -6.02
CA ALA A 88 -3.93 -10.45 -5.40
C ALA A 88 -4.07 -10.56 -3.86
N PRO A 89 -3.50 -11.61 -3.24
CA PRO A 89 -3.63 -11.85 -1.81
C PRO A 89 -2.87 -10.80 -0.99
N GLY A 90 -3.26 -10.63 0.27
CA GLY A 90 -2.55 -9.73 1.20
C GLY A 90 -2.84 -8.24 0.99
N ILE A 91 -3.81 -7.89 0.14
CA ILE A 91 -4.28 -6.52 -0.03
C ILE A 91 -5.37 -6.18 1.01
N GLY A 92 -5.21 -5.04 1.69
CA GLY A 92 -6.28 -4.37 2.42
C GLY A 92 -6.57 -2.99 1.82
N VAL A 93 -7.83 -2.66 1.58
CA VAL A 93 -8.23 -1.37 0.98
C VAL A 93 -8.78 -0.44 2.06
N VAL A 94 -8.37 0.82 2.04
CA VAL A 94 -8.96 1.88 2.88
C VAL A 94 -9.83 2.82 2.05
N ASN A 95 -10.57 3.71 2.73
CA ASN A 95 -11.37 4.73 2.05
C ASN A 95 -10.54 5.64 1.13
N ILE A 96 -11.23 6.27 0.18
CA ILE A 96 -10.66 7.25 -0.74
C ILE A 96 -9.93 8.36 0.03
N ASP A 97 -8.71 8.67 -0.40
CA ASP A 97 -7.78 9.63 0.19
C ASP A 97 -7.41 9.36 1.66
N ASN A 98 -7.78 8.20 2.22
CA ASN A 98 -7.54 7.86 3.62
C ASN A 98 -6.11 7.37 3.87
N GLY A 99 -5.13 8.19 3.51
CA GLY A 99 -3.73 7.93 3.79
C GLY A 99 -3.41 7.92 5.28
N PHE A 100 -4.25 8.53 6.13
CA PHE A 100 -4.11 8.42 7.60
C PHE A 100 -4.41 7.00 8.06
N GLY A 101 -5.59 6.48 7.72
CA GLY A 101 -6.02 5.13 8.09
C GLY A 101 -5.06 4.06 7.58
N ALA A 102 -4.52 4.23 6.37
CA ALA A 102 -3.52 3.31 5.84
C ALA A 102 -2.24 3.25 6.69
N ALA A 103 -1.72 4.41 7.12
CA ALA A 103 -0.52 4.47 7.96
C ALA A 103 -0.76 3.91 9.37
N ILE A 104 -1.93 4.20 9.96
CA ILE A 104 -2.29 3.64 11.28
C ILE A 104 -2.44 2.12 11.19
N LEU A 105 -3.13 1.61 10.16
CA LEU A 105 -3.29 0.18 9.95
C LEU A 105 -1.93 -0.51 9.76
N ALA A 106 -1.04 0.06 8.94
CA ALA A 106 0.33 -0.44 8.79
C ALA A 106 1.03 -0.56 10.15
N GLY A 107 0.97 0.50 10.95
CA GLY A 107 1.61 0.50 12.26
C GLY A 107 1.04 -0.54 13.23
N GLN A 108 -0.27 -0.80 13.18
CA GLN A 108 -0.88 -1.85 13.99
C GLN A 108 -0.41 -3.26 13.57
N ILE A 109 -0.36 -3.52 12.26
CA ILE A 109 0.13 -4.80 11.73
C ILE A 109 1.57 -5.06 12.20
N ILE A 110 2.47 -4.08 12.07
CA ILE A 110 3.87 -4.20 12.52
C ILE A 110 3.93 -4.48 14.03
N ARG A 111 3.17 -3.73 14.85
CA ARG A 111 3.14 -3.91 16.31
C ARG A 111 2.62 -5.29 16.71
N VAL A 112 1.60 -5.81 16.02
CA VAL A 112 1.10 -7.18 16.23
C VAL A 112 2.20 -8.20 15.90
N GLY A 113 2.86 -8.06 14.75
CA GLY A 113 3.98 -8.94 14.35
C GLY A 113 5.11 -8.96 15.38
N LYS A 114 5.49 -7.79 15.92
CA LYS A 114 6.50 -7.67 16.98
C LYS A 114 6.07 -8.41 18.26
N ARG A 115 4.85 -8.19 18.73
CA ARG A 115 4.32 -8.87 19.94
C ARG A 115 4.24 -10.39 19.76
N LEU A 116 3.88 -10.87 18.57
CA LEU A 116 3.85 -12.31 18.30
C LEU A 116 5.25 -12.92 18.37
N ARG A 117 6.26 -12.24 17.80
CA ARG A 117 7.66 -12.68 17.89
C ARG A 117 8.18 -12.71 19.32
N GLU A 118 7.89 -11.68 20.11
CA GLU A 118 8.26 -11.62 21.54
C GLU A 118 7.62 -12.76 22.35
N ARG A 119 6.33 -13.04 22.11
CA ARG A 119 5.64 -14.17 22.77
C ARG A 119 6.25 -15.51 22.42
N TYR A 120 6.61 -15.73 21.15
CA TYR A 120 7.22 -16.98 20.70
C TYR A 120 8.61 -17.19 21.32
N ASN A 121 9.40 -16.13 21.45
CA ASN A 121 10.74 -16.22 22.05
C ASN A 121 10.72 -16.39 23.58
N ASN A 122 9.57 -16.19 24.22
CA ASN A 122 9.37 -16.36 25.67
C ASN A 122 8.74 -17.73 26.02
N LEU A 123 8.48 -18.57 25.01
CA LEU A 123 8.06 -19.97 25.15
C LEU A 123 9.29 -20.88 24.97
#